data_AF-A0A965ZA84-F1
#
_entry.id   AF-A0A965ZA84-F1
#
_cell.length_a   1.000
_cell.length_b   1.000
_cell.length_c   1.000
_cell.angle_alpha   90.00
_cell.angle_beta   90.00
_cell.angle_gamma   90.00
#
_symmetry.space_group_name_H-M   'P 1'
#
loop_
_entity.id
_entity.type
_entity.pdbx_description
1 polymer ?
#
loop_
_entity_poly.entity_id
_entity_poly.type
_entity_poly.pdbx_seq_one_letter_code
_entity_poly.pdbx_strand_id
1 'polypeptide(L)'
;MKINNIGFVMVLLMVLFTGCDKIEAPYLINKGPVEGGGGETGKRVILLEEFTGHACVNCPEAALLLNDLKTLYGEQLLVISVHAGFFAMPLGELTADYRTAAGTAINDYFGVTANPSGMVS
;
A
#
# COMPACT_ATOMS: atom_id res chain seq x y z
N MET A 1 -7.28 -12.39 -57.51
CA MET A 1 -6.36 -11.93 -56.44
C MET A 1 -7.15 -11.91 -55.14
N LYS A 2 -7.03 -12.95 -54.29
CA LYS A 2 -7.76 -13.03 -53.01
C LYS A 2 -7.02 -12.15 -51.99
N ILE A 3 -7.58 -10.98 -51.69
CA ILE A 3 -6.99 -10.02 -50.75
C ILE A 3 -7.03 -10.67 -49.36
N ASN A 4 -5.86 -10.83 -48.74
CA ASN A 4 -5.68 -11.55 -47.49
C ASN A 4 -6.10 -10.66 -46.30
N ASN A 5 -7.41 -10.58 -46.05
CA ASN A 5 -8.01 -9.73 -45.00
C ASN A 5 -7.60 -10.14 -43.56
N ILE A 6 -6.95 -11.30 -43.39
CA ILE A 6 -6.51 -11.82 -42.10
C ILE A 6 -5.50 -10.89 -41.41
N GLY A 7 -4.56 -10.31 -42.17
CA GLY A 7 -3.58 -9.37 -41.61
C GLY A 7 -4.25 -8.10 -41.06
N PHE A 8 -5.27 -7.61 -41.76
CA PHE A 8 -6.02 -6.42 -41.35
C PHE A 8 -6.86 -6.69 -40.09
N VAL A 9 -7.49 -7.86 -40.00
CA VAL A 9 -8.24 -8.29 -38.81
C VAL A 9 -7.32 -8.44 -37.60
N MET A 10 -6.11 -8.98 -37.78
CA MET A 10 -5.14 -9.16 -36.68
C MET A 10 -4.63 -7.83 -36.11
N VAL A 11 -4.40 -6.85 -37.00
CA VAL A 11 -4.03 -5.48 -36.60
C VAL A 11 -5.19 -4.78 -35.88
N LEU A 12 -6.42 -4.93 -36.37
CA LEU A 12 -7.61 -4.36 -35.73
C LEU A 12 -7.85 -4.96 -34.33
N LEU A 13 -7.57 -6.25 -34.15
CA LEU A 13 -7.72 -6.94 -32.87
C LEU A 13 -6.69 -6.50 -31.82
N MET A 14 -5.48 -6.12 -32.23
CA MET A 14 -4.45 -5.59 -31.30
C MET A 14 -4.80 -4.21 -30.74
N VAL A 15 -5.52 -3.37 -31.50
CA VAL A 15 -5.89 -2.01 -31.05
C VAL A 15 -6.85 -2.06 -29.86
N LEU A 16 -7.67 -3.11 -29.76
CA LEU A 16 -8.68 -3.28 -28.71
C LEU A 16 -8.10 -3.56 -27.31
N PHE A 17 -6.82 -3.91 -27.18
CA PHE A 17 -6.16 -4.20 -25.90
C PHE A 17 -5.28 -3.07 -25.36
N THR A 18 -5.33 -1.88 -25.96
CA THR A 18 -4.47 -0.74 -25.55
C THR A 18 -5.06 0.15 -24.45
N GLY A 19 -6.17 -0.24 -23.83
CA GLY A 19 -6.78 0.48 -22.71
C GLY A 19 -6.01 0.25 -21.40
N CYS A 20 -5.15 1.19 -21.01
CA CYS A 20 -4.64 1.28 -19.66
C CYS A 20 -5.67 2.06 -18.82
N ASP A 21 -6.33 1.41 -17.86
CA ASP A 21 -7.28 2.09 -16.95
C ASP A 21 -6.49 2.95 -15.96
N LYS A 22 -6.18 4.17 -16.40
CA LYS A 22 -5.61 5.19 -15.52
C LYS A 22 -6.76 5.81 -14.77
N ILE A 23 -6.74 5.66 -13.45
CA ILE A 23 -7.61 6.44 -12.59
C ILE A 23 -7.20 7.91 -12.78
N GLU A 24 -8.08 8.69 -13.40
CA GLU A 24 -7.90 10.13 -13.57
C GLU A 24 -8.43 10.84 -12.32
N ALA A 25 -7.83 11.99 -12.00
CA ALA A 25 -8.27 12.81 -10.88
C ALA A 25 -9.75 13.22 -11.04
N PRO A 26 -10.51 13.38 -9.95
CA PRO A 26 -10.06 13.41 -8.56
C PRO A 26 -10.00 12.02 -7.89
N TYR A 27 -8.83 11.70 -7.33
CA TYR A 27 -8.52 10.45 -6.60
C TYR A 27 -9.31 10.25 -5.30
N LEU A 28 -10.09 11.25 -4.94
CA LEU A 28 -11.00 11.24 -3.81
C LEU A 28 -12.32 11.76 -4.36
N ILE A 29 -13.20 10.85 -4.80
CA ILE A 29 -14.62 11.19 -4.79
C ILE A 29 -14.90 11.41 -3.31
N ASN A 30 -15.19 12.66 -2.94
CA ASN A 30 -15.93 12.96 -1.72
C ASN A 30 -17.22 12.15 -1.84
N LYS A 31 -17.18 10.89 -1.40
CA LYS A 31 -18.37 10.19 -0.94
C LYS A 31 -18.77 11.00 0.29
N GLY A 32 -19.56 12.05 0.03
CA GLY A 32 -20.28 12.75 1.07
C GLY A 32 -20.94 11.70 1.96
N PRO A 33 -21.15 12.07 3.22
CA PRO A 33 -20.65 11.29 4.33
C PRO A 33 -20.60 9.79 4.00
N VAL A 34 -19.38 9.23 3.93
CA VAL A 34 -19.20 7.90 4.54
C VAL A 34 -19.97 7.99 5.85
N GLU A 35 -20.86 7.03 6.13
CA GLU A 35 -21.27 6.80 7.52
C GLU A 35 -19.97 6.55 8.31
N GLY A 36 -19.30 7.61 8.76
CA GLY A 36 -17.86 7.57 9.01
C GLY A 36 -16.98 8.76 8.57
N GLY A 37 -17.54 9.86 8.04
CA GLY A 37 -16.88 11.18 8.13
C GLY A 37 -16.26 11.75 6.84
N GLY A 38 -16.55 13.04 6.63
CA GLY A 38 -15.92 13.85 5.60
C GLY A 38 -16.72 15.12 5.29
N GLY A 39 -16.78 16.04 6.25
CA GLY A 39 -17.34 17.39 6.06
C GLY A 39 -18.12 17.84 7.30
N GLU A 40 -17.52 18.75 8.09
CA GLU A 40 -18.11 19.38 9.28
C GLU A 40 -18.58 18.37 10.36
N THR A 41 -17.68 18.01 11.28
CA THR A 41 -17.76 16.95 12.32
C THR A 41 -17.50 15.50 11.86
N GLY A 42 -16.67 15.32 10.82
CA GLY A 42 -16.12 14.01 10.47
C GLY A 42 -15.13 13.51 11.52
N LYS A 43 -15.26 12.24 11.96
CA LYS A 43 -14.32 11.62 12.90
C LYS A 43 -12.91 11.68 12.30
N ARG A 44 -11.95 12.24 13.06
CA ARG A 44 -10.53 12.20 12.69
C ARG A 44 -10.07 10.74 12.67
N VAL A 45 -9.51 10.33 11.53
CA VAL A 45 -8.77 9.08 11.39
C VAL A 45 -7.30 9.41 11.44
N ILE A 46 -6.55 8.63 12.20
CA ILE A 46 -5.09 8.72 12.36
C ILE A 46 -4.46 7.63 11.52
N LEU A 47 -3.47 7.98 10.70
CA LEU A 47 -2.64 7.01 10.01
C LEU A 47 -1.38 6.75 10.84
N LEU A 48 -1.13 5.48 11.15
CA LEU A 48 0.10 5.02 11.78
C LEU A 48 0.85 4.10 10.80
N GLU A 49 2.03 4.54 10.39
CA GLU A 49 2.91 3.81 9.49
C GLU A 49 4.01 3.13 10.32
N GLU A 50 4.02 1.80 10.32
CA GLU A 50 5.01 0.97 11.01
C GLU A 50 6.09 0.52 10.02
N PHE A 51 7.31 1.02 10.18
CA PHE A 51 8.47 0.55 9.44
C PHE A 51 9.07 -0.68 10.13
N THR A 52 9.00 -1.82 9.45
CA THR A 52 9.18 -3.14 10.05
C THR A 52 9.94 -4.11 9.14
N GLY A 53 10.21 -5.31 9.65
CA GLY A 53 10.86 -6.38 8.89
C GLY A 53 10.71 -7.73 9.59
N HIS A 54 10.44 -8.80 8.84
CA HIS A 54 10.18 -10.13 9.41
C HIS A 54 11.41 -10.75 10.11
N ALA A 55 12.62 -10.28 9.80
CA ALA A 55 13.86 -10.71 10.46
C ALA A 55 14.24 -9.86 11.69
N CYS A 56 13.48 -8.79 11.98
CA CYS A 56 13.72 -7.93 13.13
C CYS A 56 13.09 -8.55 14.39
N VAL A 57 13.92 -8.89 15.38
CA VAL A 57 13.48 -9.61 16.59
C VAL A 57 12.52 -8.82 17.47
N ASN A 58 12.60 -7.50 17.45
CA ASN A 58 11.75 -6.60 18.26
C ASN A 58 10.44 -6.22 17.55
N CYS A 59 10.36 -6.43 16.23
CA CYS A 59 9.23 -6.02 15.41
C CYS A 59 7.93 -6.80 15.72
N PRO A 60 7.95 -8.09 16.07
CA PRO A 60 6.75 -8.80 16.51
C PRO A 60 6.07 -8.17 17.74
N GLU A 61 6.83 -7.68 18.71
CA GLU A 61 6.27 -7.01 19.90
C GLU A 61 5.61 -5.67 19.53
N ALA A 62 6.23 -4.90 18.62
CA ALA A 62 5.63 -3.67 18.08
C ALA A 62 4.32 -3.96 17.33
N ALA A 63 4.27 -5.02 16.53
CA ALA A 63 3.06 -5.42 15.81
C ALA A 63 1.91 -5.81 16.77
N LEU A 64 2.22 -6.46 17.89
CA LEU A 64 1.23 -6.77 18.94
C LEU A 64 0.67 -5.48 19.57
N LEU A 65 1.55 -4.54 19.93
CA LEU A 65 1.13 -3.24 20.47
C LEU A 65 0.23 -2.47 19.48
N LEU A 66 0.55 -2.50 18.19
CA LEU A 66 -0.28 -1.87 17.15
C LEU A 66 -1.64 -2.54 17.02
N ASN A 67 -1.72 -3.85 17.18
CA ASN A 67 -2.99 -4.58 17.19
C ASN A 67 -3.86 -4.19 18.40
N ASP A 68 -3.24 -4.01 19.57
CA ASP A 68 -3.94 -3.54 20.77
C ASP A 68 -4.47 -2.10 20.57
N LEU A 69 -3.66 -1.22 19.98
CA LEU A 69 -4.08 0.14 19.64
C LEU A 69 -5.21 0.13 18.59
N LYS A 70 -5.12 -0.72 17.57
CA LYS A 70 -6.18 -0.87 16.56
C LYS A 70 -7.48 -1.38 17.18
N THR A 71 -7.37 -2.29 18.16
CA THR A 71 -8.53 -2.78 18.93
C THR A 71 -9.16 -1.66 19.75
N LEU A 72 -8.34 -0.80 20.38
CA LEU A 72 -8.81 0.32 21.20
C LEU A 72 -9.47 1.44 20.38
N TYR A 73 -8.85 1.83 19.26
CA TYR A 73 -9.27 2.99 18.48
C TYR A 73 -10.16 2.64 17.28
N GLY A 74 -10.31 1.35 16.95
CA GLY A 74 -11.18 0.88 15.89
C GLY A 74 -10.89 1.55 14.56
N GLU A 75 -11.93 2.10 13.93
CA GLU A 75 -11.83 2.76 12.62
C GLU A 75 -11.11 4.12 12.66
N GLN A 76 -10.88 4.70 13.85
CA GLN A 76 -10.16 5.96 13.98
C GLN A 76 -8.64 5.81 13.90
N LEU A 77 -8.12 4.58 13.85
CA LEU A 77 -6.71 4.31 13.64
C LEU A 77 -6.53 3.41 12.43
N LEU A 78 -5.95 3.93 11.36
CA LEU A 78 -5.47 3.14 10.22
C LEU A 78 -4.00 2.77 10.48
N VAL A 79 -3.67 1.49 10.46
CA VAL A 79 -2.29 1.02 10.60
C VAL A 79 -1.84 0.44 9.27
N ILE A 80 -0.66 0.82 8.80
CA ILE A 80 0.02 0.18 7.67
C ILE A 80 1.42 -0.27 8.09
N SER A 81 1.83 -1.45 7.63
CA SER A 81 3.17 -1.97 7.90
C SER A 81 4.03 -1.93 6.65
N VAL A 82 5.07 -1.12 6.69
CA VAL A 82 6.05 -0.91 5.62
C VAL A 82 7.24 -1.84 5.84
N HIS A 83 7.29 -2.92 5.07
CA HIS A 83 8.45 -3.81 5.03
C HIS A 83 9.50 -3.23 4.08
N ALA A 84 10.59 -2.71 4.64
CA ALA A 84 11.69 -2.12 3.90
C ALA A 84 13.04 -2.30 4.65
N GLY A 85 14.14 -2.05 3.96
CA GLY A 85 15.48 -2.15 4.55
C GLY A 85 15.95 -3.59 4.80
N PHE A 86 16.99 -3.71 5.64
CA PHE A 86 17.72 -4.96 5.85
C PHE A 86 16.86 -6.07 6.47
N PHE A 87 16.07 -5.74 7.50
CA PHE A 87 15.27 -6.73 8.21
C PHE A 87 14.03 -7.22 7.44
N ALA A 88 13.69 -6.59 6.33
CA ALA A 88 12.60 -7.01 5.46
C ALA A 88 13.06 -7.93 4.32
N MET A 89 14.38 -8.17 4.17
CA MET A 89 14.90 -9.04 3.12
C MET A 89 14.62 -10.51 3.43
N PRO A 90 14.10 -11.29 2.48
CA PRO A 90 14.00 -12.74 2.64
C PRO A 90 15.37 -13.35 2.94
N LEU A 91 15.47 -14.13 4.02
CA LEU A 91 16.71 -14.76 4.46
C LEU A 91 16.46 -16.11 5.14
N GLY A 92 17.20 -17.13 4.70
CA GLY A 92 17.10 -18.48 5.25
C GLY A 92 15.67 -19.03 5.12
N GLU A 93 15.08 -19.43 6.25
CA GLU A 93 13.71 -19.96 6.31
C GLU A 93 12.64 -18.86 6.15
N LEU A 94 12.97 -17.58 6.34
CA LEU A 94 12.08 -16.45 6.13
C LEU A 94 12.07 -16.07 4.65
N THR A 95 11.38 -16.87 3.83
CA THR A 95 11.42 -16.77 2.36
C THR A 95 10.41 -15.78 1.77
N ALA A 96 9.45 -15.31 2.54
CA ALA A 96 8.41 -14.41 2.06
C ALA A 96 8.94 -12.98 1.88
N ASP A 97 8.75 -12.41 0.68
CA ASP A 97 9.10 -11.02 0.39
C ASP A 97 7.86 -10.12 0.47
N TYR A 98 7.81 -9.31 1.53
CA TYR A 98 6.73 -8.34 1.75
C TYR A 98 7.13 -6.92 1.31
N ARG A 99 8.34 -6.73 0.77
CA ARG A 99 8.80 -5.43 0.30
C ARG A 99 8.06 -5.03 -0.96
N THR A 100 7.89 -3.73 -1.15
CA THR A 100 7.34 -3.15 -2.38
C THR A 100 8.15 -1.93 -2.79
N ALA A 101 8.15 -1.59 -4.07
CA ALA A 101 8.83 -0.38 -4.55
C ALA A 101 8.31 0.89 -3.84
N ALA A 102 7.00 0.95 -3.58
CA ALA A 102 6.37 2.04 -2.83
C ALA A 102 6.84 2.07 -1.37
N GLY A 103 6.87 0.92 -0.68
CA GLY A 103 7.33 0.83 0.70
C GLY A 103 8.80 1.25 0.87
N THR A 104 9.66 0.83 -0.06
CA THR A 104 11.06 1.27 -0.09
C THR A 104 11.16 2.78 -0.31
N ALA A 105 10.40 3.33 -1.26
CA ALA A 105 10.41 4.77 -1.52
C ALA A 105 9.95 5.60 -0.29
N ILE A 106 8.93 5.13 0.44
CA ILE A 106 8.46 5.77 1.68
C ILE A 106 9.55 5.69 2.77
N ASN A 107 10.12 4.50 2.99
CA ASN A 107 11.21 4.30 3.96
C ASN A 107 12.40 5.23 3.70
N ASP A 108 12.81 5.34 2.44
CA ASP A 108 13.94 6.16 2.02
C ASP A 108 13.62 7.65 2.12
N TYR A 109 12.41 8.06 1.75
CA TYR A 109 11.95 9.45 1.85
C TYR A 109 11.99 9.96 3.30
N PHE A 110 11.52 9.14 4.25
CA PHE A 110 11.56 9.48 5.67
C PHE A 110 12.90 9.17 6.34
N GLY A 111 13.86 8.58 5.61
CA GLY A 111 15.20 8.28 6.11
C GLY A 111 15.18 7.33 7.31
N VAL A 112 14.32 6.30 7.29
CA VAL A 112 14.17 5.36 8.40
C VAL A 112 15.39 4.45 8.48
N THR A 113 16.12 4.53 9.60
CA THR A 113 17.38 3.80 9.81
C THR A 113 17.28 2.69 10.85
N ALA A 114 16.12 2.51 11.49
CA ALA A 114 15.94 1.51 12.55
C ALA A 114 14.54 0.89 12.48
N ASN A 115 14.46 -0.40 12.82
CA ASN A 115 13.19 -1.11 12.97
C ASN A 115 13.10 -1.73 14.38
N PRO A 116 11.91 -1.74 15.01
CA PRO A 116 10.68 -1.10 14.52
C PRO A 116 10.75 0.43 14.67
N SER A 117 10.08 1.15 13.77
CA SER A 117 9.84 2.60 13.88
C SER A 117 8.41 2.92 13.49
N GLY A 118 7.79 3.91 14.14
CA GLY A 118 6.41 4.32 13.88
C GLY A 118 6.32 5.79 13.51
N MET A 119 5.48 6.13 12.54
CA MET A 119 5.16 7.51 12.17
C MET A 119 3.65 7.74 12.24
N VAL A 120 3.24 8.91 12.73
CA VAL A 120 1.83 9.30 12.89
C VAL A 120 1.52 10.49 11.97
N SER A 121 0.43 10.39 11.21
CA SER A 121 -0.11 11.47 10.37
C SER A 121 -1.61 11.70 10.57
#